data_AF-A0AAD8Y6W1-F1
#
_entry.id   AF-A0AAD8Y6W1-F1
#
_cell.length_a   1.000
_cell.length_b   1.000
_cell.length_c   1.000
_cell.angle_alpha   90.00
_cell.angle_beta   90.00
_cell.angle_gamma   90.00
#
_symmetry.space_group_name_H-M   'P 1'
#
loop_
_entity.id
_entity.type
_entity.pdbx_description
1 polymer ?
#
loop_
_entity_poly.entity_id
_entity_poly.type
_entity_poly.pdbx_seq_one_letter_code
_entity_poly.pdbx_strand_id
1 'polypeptide(L)'
;MEKELNAESLEVKLPVYKAITSMRPKATLKQLKSKRRIVALRGNKDQFTEVMDMLCSLRRRFVQSQTLLVLVPTDGSTKEEWGWDDKQMGDSLWLADATNIGQFLDYFQELLGSDERVSNDNELAWFALNFKGRSIASGLGEAPKILELMGQQLQPMELIDDTDAAVVPADMPVANEILECQSKFYNVLTSTGDLEAMKAIFTDGKMQEVNEVIGAGGRIDGWFECLKPDARPANMVIADQDIFVSSPTLAYSTCVEFPPNAGIDGATLLASQRWVRETANDEWKLELHQTIPWAAGTRAGGTLRCDCRGCVALTSSQEKRTFGGLIG
;
A
#
# COMPACT_ATOMS: atom_id res chain seq x y z
N MET A 1 3.79 -8.20 26.71
CA MET A 1 3.36 -9.61 26.65
C MET A 1 1.86 -9.73 26.91
N GLU A 2 1.31 -9.13 27.97
CA GLU A 2 -0.15 -9.07 28.21
C GLU A 2 -0.93 -8.36 27.09
N LYS A 3 -0.49 -7.18 26.64
CA LYS A 3 -1.14 -6.46 25.53
C LYS A 3 -1.13 -7.23 24.19
N GLU A 4 -0.20 -8.17 23.98
CA GLU A 4 -0.21 -9.04 22.78
C GLU A 4 -1.17 -10.22 22.95
N LEU A 5 -1.39 -10.70 24.19
CA LEU A 5 -2.37 -11.75 24.51
C LEU A 5 -3.81 -11.24 24.35
N ASN A 6 -4.06 -9.95 24.60
CA ASN A 6 -5.39 -9.36 24.44
C ASN A 6 -5.85 -9.30 22.97
N ALA A 7 -4.91 -9.03 22.04
CA ALA A 7 -5.20 -9.04 20.61
C ALA A 7 -5.71 -10.40 20.10
N GLU A 8 -5.25 -11.50 20.69
CA GLU A 8 -5.63 -12.86 20.29
C GLU A 8 -7.14 -13.12 20.41
N SER A 9 -7.81 -12.39 21.29
CA SER A 9 -9.26 -12.51 21.56
C SER A 9 -10.14 -11.73 20.58
N LEU A 10 -9.56 -10.81 19.80
CA LEU A 10 -10.29 -10.00 18.84
C LEU A 10 -10.84 -10.87 17.72
N GLU A 11 -12.10 -10.66 17.34
CA GLU A 11 -12.81 -11.46 16.36
C GLU A 11 -13.11 -10.69 15.07
N VAL A 12 -12.77 -11.30 13.93
CA VAL A 12 -13.05 -10.75 12.60
C VAL A 12 -13.93 -11.70 11.79
N LYS A 13 -14.73 -11.12 10.90
CA LYS A 13 -15.48 -11.83 9.87
C LYS A 13 -14.62 -11.86 8.62
N LEU A 14 -14.22 -13.06 8.19
CA LEU A 14 -13.29 -13.21 7.08
C LEU A 14 -13.97 -12.91 5.74
N PRO A 15 -13.26 -12.29 4.80
CA PRO A 15 -13.80 -12.12 3.45
C PRO A 15 -13.91 -13.48 2.76
N VAL A 16 -14.93 -13.60 1.92
CA VAL A 16 -15.22 -14.78 1.11
C VAL A 16 -15.61 -14.30 -0.29
N TYR A 17 -15.42 -15.17 -1.28
CA TYR A 17 -15.90 -14.94 -2.63
C TYR A 17 -17.37 -14.53 -2.64
N LYS A 18 -17.73 -13.56 -3.49
CA LYS A 18 -19.11 -13.08 -3.65
C LYS A 18 -20.10 -14.18 -4.02
N ALA A 19 -19.64 -15.29 -4.60
CA ALA A 19 -20.48 -16.46 -4.84
C ALA A 19 -20.94 -17.18 -3.54
N ILE A 20 -20.28 -16.92 -2.40
CA ILE A 20 -20.47 -17.61 -1.13
C ILE A 20 -20.89 -16.59 -0.05
N THR A 21 -22.02 -15.90 -0.25
CA THR A 21 -22.40 -14.76 0.61
C THR A 21 -23.08 -15.12 1.94
N SER A 22 -23.74 -16.28 2.03
CA SER A 22 -24.73 -16.50 3.10
C SER A 22 -24.14 -16.74 4.49
N MET A 23 -22.87 -17.17 4.60
CA MET A 23 -22.18 -17.32 5.88
C MET A 23 -20.68 -17.04 5.74
N ARG A 24 -20.25 -15.80 6.00
CA ARG A 24 -18.81 -15.53 6.16
C ARG A 24 -18.33 -16.13 7.50
N PRO A 25 -17.23 -16.89 7.52
CA PRO A 25 -16.71 -17.47 8.74
C PRO A 25 -16.16 -16.37 9.66
N LYS A 26 -16.38 -16.54 10.96
CA LYS A 26 -15.75 -15.74 12.01
C LYS A 26 -14.48 -16.44 12.47
N ALA A 27 -13.46 -15.67 12.79
CA ALA A 27 -12.24 -16.18 13.39
C ALA A 27 -11.66 -15.17 14.39
N THR A 28 -11.11 -15.68 15.49
CA THR A 28 -10.28 -14.86 16.36
C THR A 28 -8.90 -14.65 15.74
N LEU A 29 -8.20 -13.57 16.09
CA LEU A 29 -6.83 -13.35 15.59
C LEU A 29 -5.88 -14.49 15.99
N LYS A 30 -6.15 -15.17 17.13
CA LYS A 30 -5.46 -16.40 17.50
C LYS A 30 -5.57 -17.51 16.46
N GLN A 31 -6.77 -17.73 15.91
CA GLN A 31 -7.04 -18.77 14.92
C GLN A 31 -6.45 -18.45 13.54
N LEU A 32 -6.08 -17.19 13.31
CA LEU A 32 -5.45 -16.70 12.08
C LEU A 32 -3.92 -16.77 12.10
N LYS A 33 -3.32 -17.06 13.25
CA LYS A 33 -1.88 -17.36 13.34
C LYS A 33 -1.51 -18.46 12.35
N SER A 34 -0.36 -18.30 11.72
CA SER A 34 0.18 -19.14 10.64
C SER A 34 -0.63 -19.14 9.35
N LYS A 35 -1.72 -18.35 9.25
CA LYS A 35 -2.58 -18.29 8.06
C LYS A 35 -2.64 -16.89 7.45
N ARG A 36 -2.67 -15.86 8.29
CA ARG A 36 -2.81 -14.47 7.87
C ARG A 36 -1.95 -13.55 8.72
N ARG A 37 -1.48 -12.47 8.10
CA ARG A 37 -1.03 -11.26 8.78
C ARG A 37 -2.22 -10.32 8.96
N ILE A 38 -2.15 -9.43 9.94
CA ILE A 38 -3.24 -8.51 10.26
C ILE A 38 -2.68 -7.09 10.23
N VAL A 39 -3.39 -6.15 9.64
CA VAL A 39 -3.21 -4.73 9.93
C VAL A 39 -4.58 -4.17 10.31
N ALA A 40 -4.70 -3.67 11.53
CA ALA A 40 -5.93 -3.08 12.03
C ALA A 40 -5.75 -1.57 12.18
N LEU A 41 -6.72 -0.80 11.70
CA LEU A 41 -6.74 0.66 11.76
C LEU A 41 -8.01 1.11 12.47
N ARG A 42 -7.86 1.98 13.47
CA ARG A 42 -8.92 2.73 14.15
C ARG A 42 -8.93 4.15 13.61
N GLY A 43 -10.10 4.65 13.23
CA GLY A 43 -10.27 6.03 12.77
C GLY A 43 -11.73 6.41 12.61
N ASN A 44 -11.98 7.69 12.34
CA ASN A 44 -13.30 8.19 11.95
C ASN A 44 -13.47 8.18 10.42
N LYS A 45 -14.65 8.60 9.94
CA LYS A 45 -14.98 8.67 8.52
C LYS A 45 -13.95 9.44 7.69
N ASP A 46 -13.55 10.62 8.14
CA ASP A 46 -12.66 11.50 7.37
C ASP A 46 -11.28 10.85 7.23
N GLN A 47 -10.74 10.31 8.32
CA GLN A 47 -9.47 9.59 8.33
C GLN A 47 -9.49 8.34 7.46
N PHE A 48 -10.59 7.59 7.45
CA PHE A 48 -10.72 6.45 6.56
C PHE A 48 -10.81 6.88 5.11
N THR A 49 -11.61 7.91 4.80
CA THR A 49 -11.70 8.47 3.44
C THR A 49 -10.33 8.86 2.90
N GLU A 50 -9.47 9.45 3.73
CA GLU A 50 -8.09 9.83 3.34
C GLU A 50 -7.19 8.64 2.98
N VAL A 51 -7.38 7.47 3.63
CA VAL A 51 -6.50 6.30 3.41
C VAL A 51 -7.10 5.29 2.44
N MET A 52 -8.41 5.30 2.21
CA MET A 52 -9.11 4.26 1.45
C MET A 52 -8.55 4.08 0.04
N ASP A 53 -8.23 5.17 -0.66
CA ASP A 53 -7.69 5.11 -2.00
C ASP A 53 -6.38 4.33 -2.07
N MET A 54 -5.49 4.61 -1.12
CA MET A 54 -4.21 3.90 -0.99
C MET A 54 -4.44 2.42 -0.65
N LEU A 55 -5.34 2.10 0.30
CA LEU A 55 -5.64 0.71 0.65
C LEU A 55 -6.24 -0.07 -0.53
N CYS A 56 -7.19 0.53 -1.25
CA CYS A 56 -7.86 -0.06 -2.41
C CYS A 56 -6.91 -0.25 -3.59
N SER A 57 -5.96 0.65 -3.80
CA SER A 57 -4.91 0.52 -4.82
C SER A 57 -3.97 -0.67 -4.58
N LEU A 58 -3.83 -1.10 -3.32
CA LEU A 58 -2.93 -2.17 -2.89
C LEU A 58 -3.66 -3.49 -2.58
N ARG A 59 -4.95 -3.59 -2.90
CA ARG A 59 -5.80 -4.77 -2.63
C ARG A 59 -5.16 -6.10 -3.04
N ARG A 60 -4.60 -6.17 -4.24
CA ARG A 60 -3.97 -7.40 -4.77
C ARG A 60 -2.70 -7.75 -3.97
N ARG A 61 -1.97 -6.73 -3.53
CA ARG A 61 -0.73 -6.87 -2.73
C ARG A 61 -1.02 -7.37 -1.32
N PHE A 62 -2.15 -6.97 -0.73
CA PHE A 62 -2.63 -7.57 0.51
C PHE A 62 -2.96 -9.06 0.36
N VAL A 63 -3.58 -9.46 -0.75
CA VAL A 63 -3.83 -10.89 -1.03
C VAL A 63 -2.53 -11.66 -1.20
N GLN A 64 -1.59 -11.17 -2.00
CA GLN A 64 -0.27 -11.78 -2.22
C GLN A 64 0.56 -11.90 -0.92
N SER A 65 0.42 -10.93 -0.03
CA SER A 65 1.01 -10.96 1.31
C SER A 65 0.16 -11.71 2.33
N GLN A 66 -0.96 -12.33 1.95
CA GLN A 66 -1.87 -13.02 2.89
C GLN A 66 -2.20 -12.15 4.12
N THR A 67 -2.38 -10.85 3.88
CA THR A 67 -2.65 -9.85 4.91
C THR A 67 -4.13 -9.49 4.88
N LEU A 68 -4.76 -9.48 6.06
CA LEU A 68 -6.10 -8.95 6.25
C LEU A 68 -6.02 -7.55 6.83
N LEU A 69 -6.72 -6.62 6.20
CA LEU A 69 -7.02 -5.31 6.74
C LEU A 69 -8.31 -5.37 7.57
N VAL A 70 -8.29 -4.69 8.72
CA VAL A 70 -9.45 -4.54 9.60
C VAL A 70 -9.62 -3.07 9.90
N LEU A 71 -10.72 -2.48 9.42
CA LEU A 71 -11.06 -1.08 9.68
C LEU A 71 -12.05 -1.02 10.85
N VAL A 72 -11.72 -0.21 11.86
CA VAL A 72 -12.45 -0.09 13.13
C VAL A 72 -12.94 1.35 13.29
N PRO A 73 -14.18 1.66 12.89
CA PRO A 73 -14.70 3.02 12.98
C PRO A 73 -14.94 3.44 14.43
N THR A 74 -14.54 4.68 14.74
CA THR A 74 -14.79 5.31 16.05
C THR A 74 -16.14 6.03 16.10
N ASP A 75 -16.72 6.36 14.95
CA ASP A 75 -17.92 7.17 14.78
C ASP A 75 -19.13 6.38 14.23
N GLY A 76 -18.97 5.06 14.07
CA GLY A 76 -20.01 4.18 13.53
C GLY A 76 -20.20 4.30 12.01
N SER A 77 -19.33 5.02 11.31
CA SER A 77 -19.35 5.07 9.85
C SER A 77 -19.10 3.71 9.21
N THR A 78 -19.46 3.60 7.93
CA THR A 78 -19.42 2.37 7.14
C THR A 78 -18.49 2.50 5.94
N LYS A 79 -18.03 1.37 5.38
CA LYS A 79 -17.11 1.36 4.24
C LYS A 79 -17.66 2.11 3.03
N GLU A 80 -18.97 2.05 2.79
CA GLU A 80 -19.65 2.79 1.73
C GLU A 80 -19.48 4.30 1.88
N GLU A 81 -19.43 4.79 3.12
CA GLU A 81 -19.22 6.21 3.43
C GLU A 81 -17.75 6.64 3.33
N TRP A 82 -16.81 5.70 3.27
CA TRP A 82 -15.37 5.96 3.11
C TRP A 82 -14.92 5.89 1.65
N GLY A 83 -15.84 5.68 0.70
CA GLY A 83 -15.53 5.59 -0.74
C GLY A 83 -15.41 4.16 -1.28
N TRP A 84 -15.96 3.16 -0.60
CA TRP A 84 -15.97 1.78 -1.08
C TRP A 84 -16.87 1.58 -2.31
N ASP A 85 -16.30 1.06 -3.41
CA ASP A 85 -17.05 0.64 -4.61
C ASP A 85 -17.02 -0.88 -4.80
N ASP A 86 -18.14 -1.54 -4.52
CA ASP A 86 -18.30 -2.98 -4.69
C ASP A 86 -18.05 -3.46 -6.13
N LYS A 87 -18.26 -2.63 -7.15
CA LYS A 87 -18.03 -3.02 -8.56
C LYS A 87 -16.55 -3.22 -8.84
N GLN A 88 -15.71 -2.33 -8.31
CA GLN A 88 -14.27 -2.38 -8.51
C GLN A 88 -13.57 -3.36 -7.56
N MET A 89 -14.10 -3.52 -6.35
CA MET A 89 -13.42 -4.27 -5.29
C MET A 89 -13.55 -5.80 -5.40
N GLY A 90 -14.33 -6.32 -6.36
CA GLY A 90 -14.43 -7.76 -6.65
C GLY A 90 -14.72 -8.59 -5.40
N ASP A 91 -13.98 -9.69 -5.19
CA ASP A 91 -14.15 -10.59 -4.03
C ASP A 91 -13.48 -10.10 -2.74
N SER A 92 -12.75 -8.97 -2.78
CA SER A 92 -12.24 -8.27 -1.59
C SER A 92 -11.60 -9.15 -0.51
N LEU A 93 -10.84 -10.18 -0.91
CA LEU A 93 -10.27 -11.21 -0.03
C LEU A 93 -9.22 -10.69 0.97
N TRP A 94 -8.97 -9.38 0.96
CA TRP A 94 -8.01 -8.67 1.79
C TRP A 94 -8.67 -7.87 2.92
N LEU A 95 -9.97 -7.57 2.87
CA LEU A 95 -10.66 -6.73 3.86
C LEU A 95 -11.58 -7.59 4.74
N ALA A 96 -11.30 -7.63 6.04
CA ALA A 96 -12.11 -8.34 7.03
C ALA A 96 -12.92 -7.34 7.88
N ASP A 97 -14.12 -7.76 8.31
CA ASP A 97 -14.98 -6.92 9.15
C ASP A 97 -14.67 -7.17 10.63
N ALA A 98 -14.54 -6.12 11.44
CA ALA A 98 -14.48 -6.26 12.89
C ALA A 98 -15.84 -6.75 13.41
N THR A 99 -15.87 -7.90 14.11
CA THR A 99 -17.16 -8.49 14.55
C THR A 99 -17.72 -7.81 15.79
N ASN A 100 -16.84 -7.30 16.64
CA ASN A 100 -17.19 -6.52 17.83
C ASN A 100 -16.33 -5.24 17.84
N ILE A 101 -16.85 -4.16 17.26
CA ILE A 101 -16.15 -2.88 17.19
C ILE A 101 -15.76 -2.38 18.59
N GLY A 102 -16.65 -2.51 19.59
CA GLY A 102 -16.36 -2.11 20.97
C GLY A 102 -15.12 -2.79 21.55
N GLN A 103 -14.99 -4.10 21.39
CA GLN A 103 -13.81 -4.85 21.85
C GLN A 103 -12.51 -4.38 21.17
N PHE A 104 -12.57 -4.04 19.88
CA PHE A 104 -11.41 -3.45 19.19
C PHE A 104 -11.09 -2.06 19.73
N LEU A 105 -12.09 -1.21 19.96
CA LEU A 105 -11.90 0.13 20.51
C LEU A 105 -11.30 0.07 21.92
N ASP A 106 -11.79 -0.83 22.78
CA ASP A 106 -11.23 -1.07 24.11
C ASP A 106 -9.76 -1.50 24.01
N TYR A 107 -9.44 -2.41 23.08
CA TYR A 107 -8.06 -2.85 22.84
C TYR A 107 -7.16 -1.69 22.38
N PHE A 108 -7.64 -0.85 21.45
CA PHE A 108 -6.90 0.34 21.06
C PHE A 108 -6.71 1.31 22.23
N GLN A 109 -7.72 1.51 23.06
CA GLN A 109 -7.61 2.36 24.26
C GLN A 109 -6.57 1.82 25.25
N GLU A 110 -6.53 0.50 25.48
CA GLU A 110 -5.49 -0.15 26.29
C GLU A 110 -4.08 0.02 25.69
N LEU A 111 -3.96 -0.01 24.36
CA LEU A 111 -2.68 0.22 23.67
C LEU A 111 -2.20 1.67 23.84
N LEU A 112 -3.11 2.63 23.70
CA LEU A 112 -2.83 4.07 23.79
C LEU A 112 -2.48 4.53 25.22
N GLY A 113 -2.91 3.75 26.22
CA GLY A 113 -2.66 4.05 27.63
C GLY A 113 -3.68 5.03 28.18
N SER A 114 -4.12 4.80 29.41
CA SER A 114 -5.09 5.62 30.15
C SER A 114 -4.47 6.92 30.71
N ASP A 115 -3.44 7.48 30.07
CA ASP A 115 -2.92 8.78 30.48
C ASP A 115 -3.92 9.85 30.04
N GLU A 116 -4.56 10.51 31.01
CA GLU A 116 -5.58 11.58 30.86
C GLU A 116 -5.15 12.77 29.97
N ARG A 117 -3.95 12.73 29.38
CA ARG A 117 -3.42 13.73 28.45
C ARG A 117 -3.70 13.42 26.97
N VAL A 118 -4.16 12.22 26.63
CA VAL A 118 -4.48 11.81 25.25
C VAL A 118 -5.95 11.40 25.16
N SER A 119 -6.86 12.31 25.52
CA SER A 119 -8.30 12.12 25.36
C SER A 119 -8.82 12.53 23.98
N ASN A 120 -8.00 12.43 22.94
CA ASN A 120 -8.48 12.62 21.59
C ASN A 120 -8.98 11.28 21.05
N ASP A 121 -10.25 10.98 21.33
CA ASP A 121 -10.98 9.87 20.69
C ASP A 121 -10.94 9.92 19.15
N ASN A 122 -10.50 11.04 18.59
CA ASN A 122 -10.35 11.31 17.17
C ASN A 122 -8.97 10.99 16.58
N GLU A 123 -7.99 10.46 17.34
CA GLU A 123 -6.70 10.11 16.75
C GLU A 123 -6.74 8.77 16.02
N LEU A 124 -6.19 8.76 14.79
CA LEU A 124 -5.97 7.55 14.02
C LEU A 124 -4.92 6.69 14.72
N ALA A 125 -5.20 5.41 14.91
CA ALA A 125 -4.26 4.47 15.50
C ALA A 125 -4.27 3.17 14.70
N TRP A 126 -3.13 2.48 14.64
CA TRP A 126 -3.05 1.22 13.92
C TRP A 126 -1.98 0.29 14.49
N PHE A 127 -2.16 -1.01 14.26
CA PHE A 127 -1.16 -2.03 14.56
C PHE A 127 -1.12 -3.09 13.46
N ALA A 128 0.03 -3.73 13.32
CA ALA A 128 0.25 -4.82 12.40
C ALA A 128 0.80 -6.06 13.14
N LEU A 129 0.25 -7.23 12.83
CA LEU A 129 0.64 -8.52 13.38
C LEU A 129 1.18 -9.44 12.28
N ASN A 130 2.28 -10.15 12.58
CA ASN A 130 2.80 -11.18 11.70
C ASN A 130 2.06 -12.53 11.86
N PHE A 131 2.48 -13.55 11.11
CA PHE A 131 1.92 -14.91 11.21
C PHE A 131 2.03 -15.55 12.60
N LYS A 132 2.92 -15.10 13.48
CA LYS A 132 2.99 -15.59 14.87
C LYS A 132 2.01 -14.85 15.80
N GLY A 133 1.26 -13.88 15.27
CA GLY A 133 0.42 -12.95 16.03
C GLY A 133 1.21 -11.98 16.90
N ARG A 134 2.49 -11.74 16.58
CA ARG A 134 3.32 -10.75 17.28
C ARG A 134 3.26 -9.42 16.57
N SER A 135 3.32 -8.33 17.33
CA SER A 135 3.39 -7.00 16.75
C SER A 135 4.66 -6.84 15.92
N ILE A 136 4.52 -6.25 14.73
CA ILE A 136 5.62 -5.92 13.80
C ILE A 136 5.71 -4.44 13.49
N ALA A 137 4.61 -3.70 13.68
CA ALA A 137 4.57 -2.25 13.54
C ALA A 137 3.29 -1.71 14.20
N SER A 138 3.31 -0.46 14.60
CA SER A 138 2.15 0.28 15.10
C SER A 138 2.39 1.78 14.95
N GLY A 139 1.32 2.56 14.92
CA GLY A 139 1.41 4.01 14.87
C GLY A 139 0.19 4.69 15.48
N LEU A 140 0.38 5.96 15.83
CA LEU A 140 -0.62 6.86 16.41
C LEU A 140 -0.50 8.22 15.71
N GLY A 141 -1.63 8.85 15.43
CA GLY A 141 -1.72 10.19 14.82
C GLY A 141 -1.49 10.22 13.31
N GLU A 142 -0.84 9.20 12.75
CA GLU A 142 -0.53 9.12 11.32
C GLU A 142 -0.93 7.76 10.72
N ALA A 143 -1.39 7.80 9.47
CA ALA A 143 -1.73 6.60 8.71
C ALA A 143 -0.51 5.73 8.46
N PRO A 144 -0.66 4.39 8.43
CA PRO A 144 0.43 3.52 8.08
C PRO A 144 0.95 3.86 6.68
N LYS A 145 2.27 4.00 6.57
CA LYS A 145 2.97 4.06 5.28
C LYS A 145 2.97 2.63 4.68
N ILE A 146 1.83 2.22 4.12
CA ILE A 146 1.55 0.82 3.77
C ILE A 146 2.54 0.26 2.77
N LEU A 147 2.97 1.03 1.78
CA LEU A 147 3.93 0.56 0.79
C LEU A 147 5.27 0.18 1.45
N GLU A 148 5.77 1.03 2.35
CA GLU A 148 6.95 0.75 3.16
C GLU A 148 6.73 -0.46 4.08
N LEU A 149 5.56 -0.57 4.72
CA LEU A 149 5.20 -1.71 5.56
C LEU A 149 5.16 -3.02 4.75
N MET A 150 4.70 -2.96 3.50
CA MET A 150 4.74 -4.07 2.54
C MET A 150 6.16 -4.51 2.24
N GLY A 151 7.05 -3.58 1.94
CA GLY A 151 8.45 -3.91 1.66
C GLY A 151 9.19 -4.47 2.88
N GLN A 152 8.87 -3.99 4.08
CA GLN A 152 9.64 -4.33 5.29
C GLN A 152 9.08 -5.51 6.09
N GLN A 153 7.76 -5.69 6.13
CA GLN A 153 7.12 -6.70 6.99
C GLN A 153 5.97 -7.47 6.32
N LEU A 154 5.39 -6.95 5.23
CA LEU A 154 4.26 -7.58 4.51
C LEU A 154 4.65 -8.04 3.09
N GLN A 155 5.85 -8.62 2.93
CA GLN A 155 6.35 -9.17 1.65
C GLN A 155 5.39 -10.20 1.05
N PRO A 156 5.42 -10.48 -0.26
CA PRO A 156 4.59 -11.54 -0.84
C PRO A 156 4.97 -12.90 -0.25
N MET A 157 3.99 -13.81 -0.14
CA MET A 157 4.19 -15.18 0.36
C MET A 157 4.42 -16.19 -0.75
N GLU A 158 4.04 -15.83 -1.97
CA GLU A 158 4.13 -16.66 -3.16
C GLU A 158 5.13 -16.04 -4.13
N LEU A 159 5.72 -16.89 -4.99
CA LEU A 159 6.53 -16.42 -6.10
C LEU A 159 5.62 -15.74 -7.11
N ILE A 160 6.07 -14.61 -7.64
CA ILE A 160 5.37 -13.83 -8.65
C ILE A 160 6.10 -14.04 -9.97
N ASP A 161 5.34 -14.21 -11.04
CA ASP A 161 5.86 -14.55 -12.35
C ASP A 161 5.75 -13.36 -13.32
N ASP A 162 6.68 -13.23 -14.25
CA ASP A 162 6.69 -12.14 -15.23
C ASP A 162 5.62 -12.33 -16.33
N THR A 163 4.93 -13.47 -16.33
CA THR A 163 3.77 -13.75 -17.18
C THR A 163 2.43 -13.52 -16.50
N ASP A 164 2.42 -13.11 -15.22
CA ASP A 164 1.18 -12.86 -14.48
C ASP A 164 0.34 -11.75 -15.16
N ALA A 165 -0.90 -12.08 -15.48
CA ALA A 165 -1.77 -11.19 -16.24
C ALA A 165 -2.23 -9.97 -15.42
N ALA A 166 -2.39 -8.85 -16.13
CA ALA A 166 -3.10 -7.68 -15.62
C ALA A 166 -4.52 -8.06 -15.18
N VAL A 167 -4.94 -7.60 -14.00
CA VAL A 167 -6.34 -7.69 -13.56
C VAL A 167 -7.00 -6.35 -13.79
N VAL A 168 -7.83 -6.31 -14.81
CA VAL A 168 -8.62 -5.15 -15.20
C VAL A 168 -10.09 -5.53 -15.10
N PRO A 169 -10.92 -4.76 -14.38
CA PRO A 169 -12.37 -4.96 -14.44
C PRO A 169 -12.83 -4.80 -15.90
N ALA A 170 -13.47 -5.83 -16.46
CA ALA A 170 -13.85 -5.88 -17.89
C ALA A 170 -14.72 -4.69 -18.33
N ASP A 171 -15.46 -4.08 -17.41
CA ASP A 171 -16.38 -2.97 -17.65
C ASP A 171 -15.81 -1.59 -17.23
N MET A 172 -14.49 -1.40 -17.27
CA MET A 172 -13.86 -0.14 -16.87
C MET A 172 -12.90 0.42 -17.94
N PRO A 173 -13.40 1.17 -18.95
CA PRO A 173 -12.57 1.72 -20.03
C PRO A 173 -11.39 2.58 -19.55
N VAL A 174 -11.60 3.38 -18.49
CA VAL A 174 -10.56 4.21 -17.87
C VAL A 174 -9.37 3.36 -17.41
N ALA A 175 -9.59 2.11 -16.98
CA ALA A 175 -8.49 1.27 -16.55
C ALA A 175 -7.55 0.89 -17.70
N ASN A 176 -8.07 0.77 -18.94
CA ASN A 176 -7.23 0.58 -20.12
C ASN A 176 -6.41 1.83 -20.45
N GLU A 177 -7.00 3.04 -20.31
CA GLU A 177 -6.26 4.29 -20.47
C GLU A 177 -5.08 4.39 -19.50
N ILE A 178 -5.28 4.00 -18.23
CA ILE A 178 -4.21 3.99 -17.22
C ILE A 178 -3.13 2.96 -17.56
N LEU A 179 -3.51 1.77 -18.05
CA LEU A 179 -2.53 0.77 -18.51
C LEU A 179 -1.71 1.28 -19.69
N GLU A 180 -2.33 1.99 -20.63
CA GLU A 180 -1.60 2.63 -21.74
C GLU A 180 -0.62 3.69 -21.22
N CYS A 181 -1.04 4.53 -20.25
CA CYS A 181 -0.15 5.51 -19.62
C CYS A 181 1.00 4.84 -18.85
N GLN A 182 0.73 3.77 -18.11
CA GLN A 182 1.77 2.97 -17.45
C GLN A 182 2.73 2.37 -18.48
N SER A 183 2.22 1.83 -19.59
CA SER A 183 3.06 1.30 -20.67
C SER A 183 3.93 2.39 -21.30
N LYS A 184 3.42 3.62 -21.48
CA LYS A 184 4.21 4.75 -21.97
C LYS A 184 5.35 5.07 -21.00
N PHE A 185 5.07 5.15 -19.70
CA PHE A 185 6.09 5.38 -18.66
C PHE A 185 7.21 4.34 -18.73
N TYR A 186 6.86 3.05 -18.71
CA TYR A 186 7.89 2.00 -18.73
C TYR A 186 8.62 1.92 -20.07
N ASN A 187 7.96 2.15 -21.20
CA ASN A 187 8.65 2.23 -22.49
C ASN A 187 9.71 3.34 -22.52
N VAL A 188 9.40 4.51 -21.95
CA VAL A 188 10.39 5.59 -21.85
C VAL A 188 11.52 5.22 -20.88
N LEU A 189 11.19 4.67 -19.71
CA LEU A 189 12.17 4.29 -18.69
C LEU A 189 13.13 3.19 -19.15
N THR A 190 12.61 2.13 -19.78
CA THR A 190 13.39 0.91 -20.04
C THR A 190 13.95 0.82 -21.45
N SER A 191 13.32 1.52 -22.42
CA SER A 191 13.63 1.35 -23.85
C SER A 191 14.21 2.61 -24.49
N THR A 192 13.50 3.74 -24.44
CA THR A 192 13.90 4.94 -25.21
C THR A 192 14.86 5.87 -24.45
N GLY A 193 14.62 6.11 -23.15
CA GLY A 193 15.42 7.05 -22.36
C GLY A 193 15.17 8.51 -22.75
N ASP A 194 14.06 8.80 -23.42
CA ASP A 194 13.70 10.13 -23.90
C ASP A 194 13.26 11.03 -22.73
N LEU A 195 14.07 12.03 -22.43
CA LEU A 195 13.81 12.97 -21.33
C LEU A 195 12.56 13.82 -21.54
N GLU A 196 12.28 14.26 -22.77
CA GLU A 196 11.12 15.12 -23.03
C GLU A 196 9.84 14.28 -23.00
N ALA A 197 9.89 13.05 -23.49
CA ALA A 197 8.79 12.09 -23.32
C ALA A 197 8.54 11.78 -21.84
N MET A 198 9.59 11.59 -21.02
CA MET A 198 9.44 11.34 -19.58
C MET A 198 8.80 12.54 -18.88
N LYS A 199 9.26 13.77 -19.16
CA LYS A 199 8.65 14.98 -18.60
C LYS A 199 7.18 15.10 -18.99
N ALA A 200 6.84 14.79 -20.24
CA ALA A 200 5.46 14.87 -20.73
C ALA A 200 4.52 13.85 -20.05
N ILE A 201 5.04 12.78 -19.45
CA ILE A 201 4.24 11.82 -18.68
C ILE A 201 3.85 12.39 -17.32
N PHE A 202 4.72 13.17 -16.67
CA PHE A 202 4.48 13.68 -15.34
C PHE A 202 3.61 14.94 -15.32
N THR A 203 2.94 15.19 -14.21
CA THR A 203 2.47 16.54 -13.87
C THR A 203 3.66 17.44 -13.57
N ASP A 204 3.48 18.76 -13.59
CA ASP A 204 4.54 19.69 -13.11
C ASP A 204 4.63 19.78 -11.58
N GLY A 205 3.72 19.10 -10.86
CA GLY A 205 3.61 19.14 -9.41
C GLY A 205 4.78 18.46 -8.69
N LYS A 206 5.24 19.07 -7.60
CA LYS A 206 6.28 18.50 -6.72
C LYS A 206 5.63 17.80 -5.54
N MET A 207 5.86 16.50 -5.41
CA MET A 207 5.12 15.69 -4.45
C MET A 207 5.65 15.81 -3.03
N GLN A 208 4.72 15.86 -2.06
CA GLN A 208 5.06 15.93 -0.65
C GLN A 208 5.92 14.73 -0.24
N GLU A 209 5.57 13.54 -0.71
CA GLU A 209 6.26 12.29 -0.42
C GLU A 209 7.72 12.32 -0.90
N VAL A 210 8.03 13.05 -1.97
CA VAL A 210 9.41 13.28 -2.46
C VAL A 210 10.08 14.40 -1.66
N ASN A 211 9.35 15.49 -1.38
CA ASN A 211 9.84 16.63 -0.59
C ASN A 211 10.23 16.23 0.84
N GLU A 212 9.50 15.31 1.47
CA GLU A 212 9.81 14.77 2.80
C GLU A 212 11.20 14.14 2.82
N VAL A 213 11.54 13.34 1.82
CA VAL A 213 12.85 12.67 1.75
C VAL A 213 13.96 13.68 1.48
N ILE A 214 13.72 14.65 0.58
CA ILE A 214 14.68 15.74 0.32
C ILE A 214 14.89 16.60 1.57
N GLY A 215 13.81 16.95 2.27
CA GLY A 215 13.84 17.74 3.51
C GLY A 215 14.58 17.02 4.64
N ALA A 216 14.56 15.68 4.63
CA ALA A 216 15.35 14.83 5.53
C ALA A 216 16.82 14.65 5.09
N GLY A 217 17.27 15.34 4.03
CA GLY A 217 18.65 15.28 3.52
C GLY A 217 18.88 14.29 2.38
N GLY A 218 17.82 13.69 1.84
CA GLY A 218 17.89 12.84 0.65
C GLY A 218 18.27 13.62 -0.60
N ARG A 219 19.04 12.98 -1.49
CA ARG A 219 19.44 13.56 -2.78
C ARG A 219 18.49 13.08 -3.86
N ILE A 220 17.97 14.02 -4.65
CA ILE A 220 17.24 13.70 -5.87
C ILE A 220 18.21 13.51 -7.03
N ASP A 221 18.06 12.41 -7.74
CA ASP A 221 18.66 12.20 -9.05
C ASP A 221 17.63 12.57 -10.10
N GLY A 222 17.95 13.57 -10.93
CA GLY A 222 17.01 14.09 -11.90
C GLY A 222 16.73 13.09 -13.03
N TRP A 223 15.60 13.22 -13.72
CA TRP A 223 15.28 12.32 -14.85
C TRP A 223 16.38 12.23 -15.91
N PHE A 224 17.12 13.32 -16.15
CA PHE A 224 18.28 13.31 -17.04
C PHE A 224 19.38 12.31 -16.60
N GLU A 225 19.57 12.14 -15.29
CA GLU A 225 20.51 11.17 -14.72
C GLU A 225 19.90 9.76 -14.72
N CYS A 226 18.64 9.62 -14.27
CA CYS A 226 17.96 8.33 -14.19
C CYS A 226 17.76 7.65 -15.56
N LEU A 227 17.69 8.42 -16.64
CA LEU A 227 17.45 7.91 -18.00
C LEU A 227 18.74 7.62 -18.78
N LYS A 228 19.93 7.80 -18.18
CA LYS A 228 21.19 7.47 -18.85
C LYS A 228 21.26 5.95 -19.16
N PRO A 229 21.89 5.54 -20.27
CA PRO A 229 21.93 4.14 -20.68
C PRO A 229 22.46 3.16 -19.62
N ASP A 230 23.37 3.61 -18.77
CA ASP A 230 24.00 2.85 -17.68
C ASP A 230 23.30 2.99 -16.33
N ALA A 231 22.38 3.95 -16.19
CA ALA A 231 21.61 4.18 -14.97
C ALA A 231 20.20 3.59 -15.02
N ARG A 232 19.58 3.61 -16.21
CA ARG A 232 18.18 3.16 -16.38
C ARG A 232 18.07 1.63 -16.32
N PRO A 233 16.92 1.08 -15.89
CA PRO A 233 16.69 -0.36 -15.84
C PRO A 233 16.35 -0.90 -17.24
N ALA A 234 17.34 -0.93 -18.14
CA ALA A 234 17.16 -1.40 -19.51
C ALA A 234 16.64 -2.85 -19.56
N ASN A 235 15.66 -3.12 -20.43
CA ASN A 235 15.01 -4.42 -20.61
C ASN A 235 14.23 -4.94 -19.38
N MET A 236 13.98 -4.11 -18.36
CA MET A 236 13.05 -4.47 -17.30
C MET A 236 11.65 -4.65 -17.88
N VAL A 237 10.99 -5.73 -17.49
CA VAL A 237 9.59 -6.00 -17.83
C VAL A 237 8.70 -5.77 -16.61
N ILE A 238 7.41 -5.57 -16.87
CA ILE A 238 6.40 -5.44 -15.82
C ILE A 238 5.33 -6.50 -16.01
N ALA A 239 4.79 -7.00 -14.91
CA ALA A 239 3.67 -7.92 -14.92
C ALA A 239 2.71 -7.64 -13.76
N ASP A 240 1.66 -8.45 -13.67
CA ASP A 240 0.79 -8.51 -12.49
C ASP A 240 0.13 -7.15 -12.17
N GLN A 241 -0.21 -6.38 -13.22
CA GLN A 241 -0.77 -5.05 -13.09
C GLN A 241 -2.14 -5.09 -12.38
N ASP A 242 -2.43 -4.07 -11.58
CA ASP A 242 -3.73 -3.85 -10.94
C ASP A 242 -4.07 -2.36 -10.96
N ILE A 243 -5.30 -2.03 -11.38
CA ILE A 243 -5.77 -0.64 -11.53
C ILE A 243 -6.87 -0.33 -10.53
N PHE A 244 -6.78 0.80 -9.85
CA PHE A 244 -7.82 1.37 -9.01
C PHE A 244 -8.20 2.76 -9.54
N VAL A 245 -9.48 3.09 -9.59
CA VAL A 245 -9.99 4.36 -10.14
C VAL A 245 -10.82 4.97 -9.03
N SER A 246 -10.22 5.92 -8.30
CA SER A 246 -10.86 6.58 -7.17
C SER A 246 -11.96 7.53 -7.64
N SER A 247 -11.69 8.26 -8.71
CA SER A 247 -12.62 9.27 -9.24
C SER A 247 -12.39 9.49 -10.74
N PRO A 248 -13.23 10.32 -11.41
CA PRO A 248 -12.99 10.70 -12.79
C PRO A 248 -11.65 11.40 -13.02
N THR A 249 -10.96 11.88 -11.99
CA THR A 249 -9.69 12.64 -12.09
C THR A 249 -8.54 12.05 -11.29
N LEU A 250 -8.75 10.94 -10.57
CA LEU A 250 -7.74 10.27 -9.77
C LEU A 250 -7.79 8.75 -9.97
N ALA A 251 -6.66 8.17 -10.31
CA ALA A 251 -6.49 6.73 -10.45
C ALA A 251 -5.13 6.28 -9.92
N TYR A 252 -5.00 4.99 -9.67
CA TYR A 252 -3.80 4.35 -9.19
C TYR A 252 -3.53 3.11 -10.02
N SER A 253 -2.26 2.83 -10.27
CA SER A 253 -1.83 1.54 -10.80
C SER A 253 -0.74 0.95 -9.93
N THR A 254 -0.72 -0.37 -9.84
CA THR A 254 0.41 -1.10 -9.27
C THR A 254 0.87 -2.17 -10.24
N CYS A 255 2.14 -2.52 -10.23
CA CYS A 255 2.66 -3.64 -11.01
C CYS A 255 3.91 -4.22 -10.32
N VAL A 256 4.32 -5.40 -10.76
CA VAL A 256 5.60 -5.98 -10.34
C VAL A 256 6.62 -5.76 -11.45
N GLU A 257 7.75 -5.16 -11.08
CA GLU A 257 8.87 -4.89 -11.96
C GLU A 257 9.89 -6.04 -11.85
N PHE A 258 10.30 -6.55 -13.01
CA PHE A 258 11.27 -7.63 -13.15
C PHE A 258 12.51 -7.10 -13.86
N PRO A 259 13.52 -6.62 -13.10
CA PRO A 259 14.81 -6.28 -13.68
C PRO A 259 15.42 -7.48 -14.43
N PRO A 260 16.30 -7.29 -15.43
CA PRO A 260 16.82 -8.38 -16.26
C PRO A 260 17.50 -9.55 -15.50
N ASN A 261 17.96 -9.30 -14.27
CA ASN A 261 18.60 -10.29 -13.40
C ASN A 261 17.67 -10.79 -12.26
N ALA A 262 16.37 -10.50 -12.34
CA ALA A 262 15.37 -10.98 -11.38
C ALA A 262 15.41 -12.53 -11.33
N GLY A 263 15.53 -13.09 -10.13
CA GLY A 263 15.53 -14.54 -9.91
C GLY A 263 16.88 -15.26 -10.00
N ILE A 264 17.94 -14.63 -10.55
CA ILE A 264 19.32 -15.15 -10.46
C ILE A 264 20.07 -14.46 -9.31
N ASP A 265 20.05 -13.12 -9.29
CA ASP A 265 20.73 -12.29 -8.28
C ASP A 265 19.89 -11.07 -7.83
N GLY A 266 18.74 -10.80 -8.49
CA GLY A 266 17.93 -9.60 -8.27
C GLY A 266 16.57 -9.88 -7.61
N ALA A 267 16.17 -8.99 -6.71
CA ALA A 267 14.80 -8.95 -6.18
C ALA A 267 13.87 -8.26 -7.20
N THR A 268 12.66 -8.80 -7.36
CA THR A 268 11.54 -8.11 -8.00
C THR A 268 11.14 -6.88 -7.19
N LEU A 269 10.52 -5.90 -7.84
CA LEU A 269 10.06 -4.67 -7.19
C LEU A 269 8.54 -4.52 -7.31
N LEU A 270 7.90 -3.94 -6.31
CA LEU A 270 6.50 -3.51 -6.40
C LEU A 270 6.50 -2.02 -6.69
N ALA A 271 5.87 -1.66 -7.81
CA ALA A 271 5.60 -0.28 -8.16
C ALA A 271 4.17 0.12 -7.76
N SER A 272 4.02 1.34 -7.26
CA SER A 272 2.75 2.04 -7.07
C SER A 272 2.82 3.39 -7.77
N GLN A 273 1.78 3.73 -8.53
CA GLN A 273 1.71 4.95 -9.34
C GLN A 273 0.39 5.66 -9.09
N ARG A 274 0.45 6.97 -8.87
CA ARG A 274 -0.72 7.86 -8.73
C ARG A 274 -0.88 8.69 -9.99
N TRP A 275 -2.02 8.57 -10.64
CA TRP A 275 -2.37 9.23 -11.89
C TRP A 275 -3.47 10.25 -11.65
N VAL A 276 -3.30 11.44 -12.24
CA VAL A 276 -4.24 12.54 -12.11
C VAL A 276 -4.53 13.19 -13.45
N ARG A 277 -5.67 13.86 -13.56
CA ARG A 277 -6.01 14.76 -14.66
C ARG A 277 -6.90 15.88 -14.15
N GLU A 278 -6.91 17.03 -14.81
CA GLU A 278 -7.68 18.20 -14.34
C GLU A 278 -9.19 17.98 -14.49
N THR A 279 -9.61 17.47 -15.65
CA THR A 279 -11.00 17.10 -15.93
C THR A 279 -11.10 15.70 -16.52
N ALA A 280 -12.31 15.16 -16.59
CA ALA A 280 -12.57 13.82 -17.11
C ALA A 280 -12.19 13.63 -18.60
N ASN A 281 -11.91 14.70 -19.33
CA ASN A 281 -11.55 14.68 -20.76
C ASN A 281 -10.06 14.96 -21.01
N ASP A 282 -9.30 15.33 -19.98
CA ASP A 282 -7.88 15.62 -20.12
C ASP A 282 -7.03 14.35 -20.09
N GLU A 283 -5.79 14.47 -20.55
CA GLU A 283 -4.83 13.37 -20.51
C GLU A 283 -4.43 13.04 -19.07
N TRP A 284 -4.38 11.76 -18.74
CA TRP A 284 -3.80 11.28 -17.49
C TRP A 284 -2.31 11.57 -17.42
N LYS A 285 -1.89 12.19 -16.31
CA LYS A 285 -0.49 12.45 -15.98
C LYS A 285 -0.08 11.70 -14.72
N LEU A 286 1.16 11.25 -14.69
CA LEU A 286 1.76 10.62 -13.53
C LEU A 286 2.12 11.69 -12.51
N GLU A 287 1.65 11.56 -11.29
CA GLU A 287 1.96 12.50 -10.23
C GLU A 287 3.06 11.96 -9.32
N LEU A 288 3.00 10.66 -9.01
CA LEU A 288 3.92 9.97 -8.12
C LEU A 288 4.16 8.54 -8.60
N HIS A 289 5.43 8.12 -8.63
CA HIS A 289 5.83 6.72 -8.78
C HIS A 289 6.67 6.31 -7.58
N GLN A 290 6.36 5.16 -7.00
CA GLN A 290 7.11 4.62 -5.87
C GLN A 290 7.45 3.16 -6.13
N THR A 291 8.65 2.73 -5.75
CA THR A 291 9.06 1.32 -5.84
C THR A 291 9.70 0.83 -4.57
N ILE A 292 9.43 -0.43 -4.24
CA ILE A 292 10.02 -1.15 -3.11
C ILE A 292 10.46 -2.54 -3.56
N PRO A 293 11.48 -3.15 -2.95
CA PRO A 293 11.70 -4.59 -3.06
C PRO A 293 10.45 -5.39 -2.69
N TRP A 294 10.11 -6.37 -3.54
CA TRP A 294 8.89 -7.15 -3.47
C TRP A 294 9.13 -8.61 -3.84
N ALA A 295 9.78 -9.35 -2.95
CA ALA A 295 10.07 -10.76 -3.12
C ALA A 295 9.88 -11.51 -1.80
N ALA A 296 9.53 -12.79 -1.89
CA ALA A 296 9.34 -13.64 -0.72
C ALA A 296 10.64 -13.73 0.10
N GLY A 297 10.57 -13.40 1.39
CA GLY A 297 11.71 -13.46 2.30
C GLY A 297 12.71 -12.30 2.20
N THR A 298 12.52 -11.33 1.30
CA THR A 298 13.42 -10.19 1.13
C THR A 298 12.83 -8.92 1.73
N ARG A 299 13.50 -8.33 2.72
CA ARG A 299 13.09 -7.04 3.28
C ARG A 299 13.62 -5.88 2.43
N ALA A 300 12.77 -4.90 2.21
CA ALA A 300 13.15 -3.64 1.57
C ALA A 300 14.16 -2.87 2.44
N GLY A 301 15.34 -2.61 1.87
CA GLY A 301 16.33 -1.67 2.45
C GLY A 301 16.03 -0.20 2.14
N GLY A 302 15.05 0.06 1.28
CA GLY A 302 14.59 1.41 0.96
C GLY A 302 13.42 1.42 -0.02
N THR A 303 12.88 2.61 -0.21
CA THR A 303 11.79 2.93 -1.13
C THR A 303 12.28 4.01 -2.08
N LEU A 304 12.14 3.80 -3.39
CA LEU A 304 12.31 4.87 -4.37
C LEU A 304 11.01 5.66 -4.44
N ARG A 305 11.10 6.99 -4.51
CA ARG A 305 9.96 7.88 -4.75
C ARG A 305 10.35 8.84 -5.87
N CYS A 306 9.51 8.96 -6.88
CA CYS A 306 9.77 9.76 -8.06
C CYS A 306 8.60 10.70 -8.35
N ASP A 307 8.93 11.93 -8.75
CA ASP A 307 7.99 12.90 -9.31
C ASP A 307 8.58 13.55 -10.57
N CYS A 308 7.99 14.66 -11.02
CA CYS A 308 8.41 15.38 -12.22
C CYS A 308 9.90 15.77 -12.27
N ARG A 309 10.57 15.83 -11.11
CA ARG A 309 11.98 16.22 -11.02
C ARG A 309 12.91 15.04 -11.26
N GLY A 310 12.51 13.82 -10.92
CA GLY A 310 13.34 12.63 -10.87
C GLY A 310 13.03 11.77 -9.65
N CYS A 311 14.01 11.00 -9.19
CA CYS A 311 13.82 10.00 -8.13
C CYS A 311 14.70 10.28 -6.89
N VAL A 312 14.17 9.97 -5.72
CA VAL A 312 14.88 10.00 -4.43
C VAL A 312 14.73 8.66 -3.72
N ALA A 313 15.83 8.17 -3.13
CA ALA A 313 15.82 6.95 -2.34
C ALA A 313 15.61 7.26 -0.86
N LEU A 314 14.49 6.79 -0.30
CA LEU A 314 14.28 6.69 1.13
C LEU A 314 14.91 5.38 1.62
N THR A 315 16.17 5.43 2.05
CA THR A 315 16.82 4.27 2.67
C THR A 315 16.32 4.10 4.10
N SER A 316 16.09 2.86 4.53
CA SER A 316 15.92 2.60 5.96
C SER A 316 17.22 3.02 6.66
N SER A 317 17.18 4.06 7.49
CA SER A 317 18.25 4.27 8.45
C SER A 317 18.34 3.00 9.31
N GLN A 318 19.55 2.58 9.70
CA GLN A 318 19.72 1.50 10.68
C GLN A 318 18.71 1.74 11.79
N GLU A 319 17.84 0.74 12.05
CA GLU A 319 16.82 0.80 13.08
C GLU A 319 17.41 1.50 14.31
N LYS A 320 17.00 2.76 14.56
CA LYS A 320 16.86 3.17 15.95
C LYS A 320 15.82 2.20 16.46
N ARG A 321 16.28 1.13 17.10
CA ARG A 321 15.42 0.21 17.84
C ARG A 321 14.55 1.11 18.73
N THR A 322 13.33 1.37 18.31
CA THR A 322 12.26 1.82 19.20
C THR A 322 11.75 0.59 19.93
N PHE A 323 12.68 -0.17 20.54
CA PHE A 323 12.35 -0.93 21.73
C PHE A 323 12.39 0.07 22.88
N GLY A 324 11.21 0.42 23.38
CA GLY A 324 11.07 1.06 24.68
C GLY A 324 11.15 2.59 24.67
N GLY A 325 10.10 3.24 24.16
CA GLY A 325 9.47 4.24 25.02
C GLY A 325 8.77 3.45 26.12
N LEU A 326 9.20 3.60 27.37
CA LEU A 326 8.71 2.88 28.54
C LEU A 326 7.19 2.72 28.52
N ILE A 327 6.72 1.52 28.19
CA ILE A 327 5.43 1.02 28.65
C ILE A 327 5.70 0.58 30.08
N GLY A 328 5.59 1.54 31.00
CA GLY A 328 5.42 1.31 32.43
C GLY A 328 3.94 1.32 32.77
#